data_AF-A0A2D8BZB8-F1
#
_entry.id   AF-A0A2D8BZB8-F1
#
_cell.length_a   1.000
_cell.length_b   1.000
_cell.length_c   1.000
_cell.angle_alpha   90.00
_cell.angle_beta   90.00
_cell.angle_gamma   90.00
#
_symmetry.space_group_name_H-M   'P 1'
#
loop_
_entity.id
_entity.type
_entity.pdbx_description
1 polymer ?
#
loop_
_entity_poly.entity_id
_entity_poly.type
_entity_poly.pdbx_seq_one_letter_code
_entity_poly.pdbx_strand_id
1 'polypeptide(L)'
;MSGLKKWFSENWVDIGAPKKGGGYKKCGRKSAKGSKRKYPKCVPASKAASMSKSQIRSAVRRKRAKAQGVGGKPTNVRTIDKKYYGGLIDI
;
A
#
# COMPACT_ATOMS: atom_id res chain seq x y z
N MET A 1 -7.55 -2.77 -22.92
CA MET A 1 -7.67 -1.44 -22.27
C MET A 1 -6.27 -0.84 -22.16
N SER A 2 -6.03 0.35 -22.71
CA SER A 2 -4.74 1.06 -22.61
C SER A 2 -4.85 2.31 -21.72
N GLY A 3 -3.73 2.70 -21.10
CA GLY A 3 -3.59 3.94 -20.35
C GLY A 3 -4.45 4.07 -19.08
N LEU A 4 -4.92 5.28 -18.79
CA LEU A 4 -5.71 5.64 -17.61
C LEU A 4 -6.96 4.77 -17.43
N LYS A 5 -7.59 4.32 -18.53
CA LYS A 5 -8.77 3.46 -18.47
C LYS A 5 -8.47 2.12 -17.80
N LYS A 6 -7.27 1.57 -17.99
CA LYS A 6 -6.79 0.40 -17.25
C LYS A 6 -6.57 0.73 -15.78
N TRP A 7 -5.93 1.86 -15.50
CA TRP A 7 -5.65 2.28 -14.13
C TRP A 7 -6.94 2.42 -13.28
N PHE A 8 -7.99 3.01 -13.84
CA PHE A 8 -9.29 3.13 -13.16
C PHE A 8 -10.03 1.78 -13.03
N SER A 9 -9.81 0.82 -13.93
CA SER A 9 -10.46 -0.50 -13.88
C SER A 9 -9.80 -1.49 -12.92
N GLU A 10 -8.62 -1.17 -12.37
CA GLU A 10 -7.84 -2.03 -11.47
C GLU A 10 -8.43 -2.22 -10.06
N ASN A 11 -9.62 -1.63 -9.78
CA ASN A 11 -10.38 -1.82 -8.54
C ASN A 11 -9.52 -1.64 -7.28
N TRP A 12 -8.93 -0.44 -7.13
CA TRP A 12 -7.98 -0.15 -6.06
C TRP A 12 -8.55 -0.42 -4.65
N VAL A 13 -7.78 -1.15 -3.83
CA VAL A 13 -8.13 -1.53 -2.45
C VAL A 13 -7.10 -1.06 -1.45
N ASP A 14 -7.52 -0.83 -0.21
CA ASP A 14 -6.67 -0.49 0.93
C ASP A 14 -6.32 -1.76 1.73
N ILE A 15 -5.11 -2.28 1.54
CA ILE A 15 -4.63 -3.49 2.22
C ILE A 15 -4.47 -3.32 3.74
N GLY A 16 -4.55 -2.08 4.23
CA GLY A 16 -4.60 -1.77 5.67
C GLY A 16 -6.00 -1.85 6.28
N ALA A 17 -7.03 -2.20 5.50
CA ALA A 17 -8.43 -2.28 5.92
C ALA A 17 -9.09 -3.60 5.46
N PRO A 18 -8.75 -4.73 6.09
CA PRO A 18 -9.37 -6.02 5.79
C PRO A 18 -10.86 -6.03 6.11
N LYS A 19 -11.64 -6.84 5.39
CA LYS A 19 -13.06 -7.09 5.66
C LYS A 19 -13.22 -8.40 6.45
N LYS A 20 -14.32 -8.49 7.21
CA LYS A 20 -14.79 -9.78 7.74
C LYS A 20 -15.22 -10.63 6.55
N GLY A 21 -14.70 -11.86 6.44
CA GLY A 21 -14.94 -12.74 5.28
C GLY A 21 -13.91 -12.62 4.15
N GLY A 22 -12.82 -11.86 4.33
CA GLY A 22 -11.71 -11.81 3.37
C GLY A 22 -11.73 -10.59 2.44
N GLY A 23 -10.60 -10.39 1.77
CA GLY A 23 -10.37 -9.21 0.93
C GLY A 23 -10.25 -7.90 1.72
N TYR A 24 -10.29 -6.80 0.97
CA TYR A 24 -9.98 -5.46 1.48
C TYR A 24 -11.04 -4.44 1.07
N LYS A 25 -11.22 -3.41 1.90
CA LYS A 25 -12.12 -2.29 1.60
C LYS A 25 -11.57 -1.45 0.44
N LYS A 26 -12.45 -0.89 -0.41
CA LYS A 26 -12.07 -0.02 -1.55
C LYS A 26 -11.17 1.13 -1.09
N CYS A 27 -10.17 1.51 -1.88
CA CYS A 27 -9.36 2.70 -1.60
C CYS A 27 -10.18 3.99 -1.82
N GLY A 28 -9.75 5.12 -1.24
CA GLY A 28 -10.38 6.43 -1.49
C GLY A 28 -11.68 6.69 -0.73
N ARG A 29 -11.97 5.93 0.34
CA ARG A 29 -13.20 6.10 1.14
C ARG A 29 -13.19 7.45 1.87
N LYS A 30 -14.33 8.16 1.88
CA LYS A 30 -14.51 9.38 2.68
C LYS A 30 -14.17 9.17 4.15
N SER A 31 -14.54 8.02 4.71
CA SER A 31 -14.27 7.65 6.11
C SER A 31 -12.77 7.48 6.44
N ALA A 32 -11.89 7.43 5.44
CA ALA A 32 -10.44 7.40 5.67
C ALA A 32 -9.86 8.82 5.82
N LYS A 33 -10.56 9.85 5.34
CA LYS A 33 -10.14 11.25 5.49
C LYS A 33 -10.26 11.65 6.97
N GLY A 34 -9.19 12.15 7.56
CA GLY A 34 -9.16 12.55 8.97
C GLY A 34 -9.22 11.40 9.98
N SER A 35 -9.15 10.14 9.54
CA SER A 35 -9.22 9.02 10.48
C SER A 35 -7.95 8.97 11.35
N LYS A 36 -8.10 8.62 12.64
CA LYS A 36 -6.96 8.33 13.53
C LYS A 36 -6.05 7.20 12.99
N ARG A 37 -6.59 6.37 12.09
CA ARG A 37 -5.83 5.38 11.33
C ARG A 37 -4.91 6.13 10.35
N LYS A 38 -3.59 6.01 10.55
CA LYS A 38 -2.55 6.50 9.61
C LYS A 38 -2.86 6.11 8.15
N TYR A 39 -2.28 6.85 7.19
CA TYR A 39 -2.53 6.78 5.75
C TYR A 39 -2.82 5.36 5.20
N PRO A 40 -3.85 5.23 4.33
CA PRO A 40 -4.17 3.96 3.68
C PRO A 40 -3.03 3.52 2.75
N LYS A 41 -2.87 2.21 2.57
CA LYS A 41 -1.93 1.66 1.58
C LYS A 41 -2.75 1.07 0.44
N CYS A 42 -2.86 1.85 -0.64
CA CYS A 42 -3.63 1.44 -1.80
C CYS A 42 -2.78 0.69 -2.82
N VAL A 43 -3.38 -0.35 -3.39
CA VAL A 43 -2.84 -1.19 -4.48
C VAL A 43 -4.01 -1.71 -5.33
N PRO A 44 -3.78 -2.13 -6.59
CA PRO A 44 -4.76 -2.86 -7.39
C PRO A 44 -5.27 -4.11 -6.66
N ALA A 45 -6.53 -4.48 -6.88
CA ALA A 45 -7.11 -5.68 -6.28
C ALA A 45 -6.32 -6.95 -6.65
N SER A 46 -5.89 -7.06 -7.90
CA SER A 46 -5.05 -8.15 -8.39
C SER A 46 -3.74 -8.26 -7.60
N LYS A 47 -3.04 -7.13 -7.41
CA LYS A 47 -1.80 -7.10 -6.63
C LYS A 47 -2.03 -7.47 -5.16
N ALA A 48 -3.14 -7.03 -4.57
CA ALA A 48 -3.49 -7.41 -3.19
C ALA A 48 -3.72 -8.91 -3.05
N ALA A 49 -4.30 -9.56 -4.06
CA ALA A 49 -4.51 -11.02 -4.09
C ALA A 49 -3.18 -11.79 -4.19
N SER A 50 -2.20 -11.27 -4.92
CA SER A 50 -0.87 -11.89 -5.06
C SER A 50 0.05 -11.64 -3.85
N MET A 51 -0.31 -10.76 -2.92
CA MET A 51 0.53 -10.47 -1.75
C MET A 51 0.23 -11.41 -0.59
N SER A 52 1.28 -11.94 0.03
CA SER A 52 1.16 -12.71 1.26
C SER A 52 0.79 -11.83 2.46
N LYS A 53 0.23 -12.44 3.51
CA LYS A 53 -0.12 -11.72 4.75
C LYS A 53 1.08 -10.99 5.37
N SER A 54 2.28 -11.57 5.29
CA SER A 54 3.50 -10.95 5.83
C SER A 54 3.95 -9.75 4.99
N GLN A 55 3.88 -9.85 3.65
CA GLN A 55 4.15 -8.74 2.74
C GLN A 55 3.20 -7.57 2.99
N ILE A 56 1.91 -7.85 3.16
CA ILE A 56 0.87 -6.84 3.45
C ILE A 56 1.15 -6.12 4.76
N ARG A 57 1.38 -6.87 5.85
CA ARG A 57 1.74 -6.28 7.15
C ARG A 57 2.99 -5.41 7.04
N SER A 58 4.02 -5.88 6.35
CA SER A 58 5.26 -5.14 6.16
C SER A 58 5.05 -3.86 5.36
N ALA A 59 4.30 -3.92 4.26
CA ALA A 59 3.98 -2.77 3.41
C ALA A 59 3.17 -1.70 4.16
N VAL A 60 2.14 -2.12 4.91
CA VAL A 60 1.32 -1.20 5.73
C VAL A 60 2.16 -0.55 6.83
N ARG A 61 2.99 -1.33 7.54
CA ARG A 61 3.88 -0.82 8.58
C ARG A 61 4.84 0.24 8.03
N ARG A 62 5.49 -0.05 6.90
CA ARG A 62 6.42 0.86 6.22
C ARG A 62 5.74 2.15 5.77
N LYS A 63 4.57 2.06 5.12
CA LYS A 63 3.80 3.24 4.69
C LYS A 63 3.43 4.16 5.86
N ARG A 64 3.22 3.58 7.05
CA ARG A 64 2.82 4.28 8.27
C ARG A 64 3.98 4.73 9.16
N ALA A 65 5.22 4.35 8.83
CA ALA A 65 6.38 4.60 9.68
C ALA A 65 6.90 6.05 9.56
N LYS A 66 6.60 6.74 8.46
CA LYS A 66 7.00 8.13 8.24
C LYS A 66 5.81 8.96 7.76
N ALA A 67 5.76 10.22 8.20
CA ALA A 67 4.80 11.18 7.65
C ALA A 67 5.00 11.31 6.14
N GLN A 68 3.92 11.54 5.41
CA GLN A 68 3.91 11.66 3.95
C GLN A 68 3.38 13.06 3.61
N GLY A 69 3.86 13.66 2.52
CA GLY A 69 3.48 15.03 2.17
C GLY A 69 4.06 16.09 3.11
N VAL A 70 5.05 15.73 3.92
CA VAL A 70 5.98 16.71 4.50
C VAL A 70 6.87 17.18 3.36
N GLY A 71 6.94 18.49 3.12
CA GLY A 71 7.78 19.05 2.06
C GLY A 71 9.24 18.57 2.19
N GLY A 72 9.95 18.49 1.06
CA GLY A 72 11.33 18.01 1.01
C GLY A 72 11.48 16.55 0.54
N LYS A 73 12.71 16.03 0.64
CA LYS A 73 13.07 14.70 0.12
C LYS A 73 12.33 13.58 0.87
N PRO A 74 11.70 12.61 0.16
CA PRO A 74 11.04 11.49 0.82
C PRO A 74 11.96 10.71 1.76
N THR A 75 11.49 10.42 2.98
CA THR A 75 12.21 9.54 3.90
C THR A 75 12.02 8.08 3.50
N ASN A 76 13.04 7.47 2.91
CA ASN A 76 13.04 6.04 2.57
C ASN A 76 13.10 5.17 3.82
N VAL A 77 12.08 4.34 4.03
CA VAL A 77 12.03 3.34 5.10
C VAL A 77 12.84 2.10 4.73
N ARG A 78 13.65 1.58 5.66
CA ARG A 78 14.48 0.38 5.42
C ARG A 78 13.59 -0.81 5.02
N THR A 79 13.91 -1.47 3.91
CA THR A 79 13.34 -2.75 3.49
C THR A 79 14.25 -3.89 3.90
N ILE A 80 13.72 -5.12 3.92
CA ILE A 80 14.52 -6.34 4.12
C ILE A 80 15.57 -6.40 3.01
N ASP A 81 15.15 -6.12 1.77
CA ASP A 81 16.03 -6.14 0.61
C ASP A 81 17.17 -5.12 0.74
N LYS A 82 16.87 -3.91 1.20
CA LYS A 82 17.91 -2.91 1.52
C LYS A 82 18.80 -3.33 2.69
N LYS A 83 18.30 -4.12 3.65
CA LYS A 83 19.09 -4.58 4.80
C LYS A 83 20.07 -5.69 4.42
N TYR A 84 19.66 -6.62 3.56
CA TYR A 84 20.45 -7.81 3.23
C TYR A 84 21.17 -7.71 1.88
N TYR A 85 20.58 -7.03 0.90
CA TYR A 85 21.06 -6.99 -0.49
C TYR A 85 21.38 -5.57 -1.00
N GLY A 86 21.34 -4.57 -0.11
CA GLY A 86 21.69 -3.18 -0.47
C GLY A 86 20.66 -2.42 -1.31
N GLY A 87 19.61 -3.08 -1.82
CA GLY A 87 18.65 -2.45 -2.74
C GLY A 87 17.41 -3.30 -3.03
N LEU A 88 16.61 -2.85 -4.02
CA LEU A 88 15.56 -3.67 -4.61
C LEU A 88 16.23 -4.79 -5.42
N ILE A 89 15.82 -6.03 -5.17
CA ILE A 89 16.18 -7.15 -6.05
C ILE A 89 15.19 -7.09 -7.22
N ASP A 90 15.72 -6.95 -8.43
CA ASP A 90 14.94 -7.20 -9.64
C ASP A 90 14.81 -8.74 -9.78
N ILE A 91 13.58 -9.24 -9.60
CA ILE A 91 13.20 -10.63 -9.88
C ILE A 91 12.41 -10.63 -11.18
#